data_AF-A0A7Y7ZXM3-F1
#
_entry.id   AF-A0A7Y7ZXM3-F1
#
_cell.length_a   1.000
_cell.length_b   1.000
_cell.length_c   1.000
_cell.angle_alpha   90.00
_cell.angle_beta   90.00
_cell.angle_gamma   90.00
#
_symmetry.space_group_name_H-M   'P 1'
#
loop_
_entity.id
_entity.type
_entity.pdbx_description
1 polymer ?
#
loop_
_entity_poly.entity_id
_entity_poly.type
_entity_poly.pdbx_seq_one_letter_code
_entity_poly.pdbx_strand_id
1 'polypeptide(L)'
;MTKKYKAAFIVPIRASRMLGEDGWEFESSVRLSKNIGDDLIETLRLTFLEEYSGIRKYAGEGIGMSIVFDDNQEVEMIYFQLSDGALASLSEICQRIDVSSEAEIFVP
;
A
#
# COMPACT_ATOMS: atom_id res chain seq x y z
N MET A 1 21.44 9.61 -4.18
CA MET A 1 20.92 9.20 -5.50
C MET A 1 19.46 8.86 -5.33
N THR A 2 18.55 9.68 -5.87
CA THR A 2 17.13 9.34 -5.92
C THR A 2 16.97 8.18 -6.90
N LYS A 3 16.90 6.95 -6.38
CA LYS A 3 16.45 5.82 -7.19
C LYS A 3 15.05 6.18 -7.68
N LYS A 4 14.86 6.20 -8.99
CA LYS A 4 13.54 6.39 -9.57
C LYS A 4 12.67 5.24 -9.09
N TYR A 5 11.59 5.58 -8.41
CA TYR A 5 10.57 4.62 -8.01
C TYR A 5 9.22 5.18 -8.45
N LYS A 6 8.26 4.29 -8.67
CA LYS A 6 6.86 4.63 -8.82
C LYS A 6 6.15 4.38 -7.50
N ALA A 7 5.33 5.35 -7.11
CA ALA A 7 4.44 5.23 -5.98
C ALA A 7 3.14 4.55 -6.43
N ALA A 8 2.62 3.66 -5.59
CA ALA A 8 1.25 3.16 -5.73
C ALA A 8 0.63 3.04 -4.34
N PHE A 9 -0.69 3.18 -4.29
CA PHE A 9 -1.45 3.13 -3.04
C PHE A 9 -2.62 2.16 -3.22
N ILE A 10 -2.92 1.41 -2.17
CA ILE A 10 -4.19 0.73 -2.00
C ILE A 10 -4.93 1.49 -0.91
N VAL A 11 -6.10 1.99 -1.26
CA VAL A 11 -6.92 2.81 -0.36
C VAL A 11 -8.33 2.24 -0.34
N PRO A 12 -9.12 2.51 0.70
CA PRO A 12 -10.49 2.07 0.73
C PRO A 12 -11.28 2.68 -0.44
N ILE A 13 -12.27 1.95 -0.94
CA ILE A 13 -13.05 2.39 -2.09
C ILE A 13 -13.72 3.73 -1.80
N ARG A 14 -13.68 4.64 -2.78
CA ARG A 14 -14.24 6.00 -2.64
C ARG A 14 -13.60 6.82 -1.52
N ALA A 15 -12.39 6.49 -1.08
CA ALA A 15 -11.61 7.38 -0.24
C ALA A 15 -11.50 8.74 -0.93
N SER A 16 -11.70 9.81 -0.16
CA SER A 16 -11.38 11.15 -0.62
C SER A 16 -9.85 11.23 -0.78
N ARG A 17 -9.39 12.00 -1.76
CA ARG A 17 -7.95 12.09 -2.09
C ARG A 17 -7.59 13.57 -2.18
N MET A 18 -6.61 13.98 -1.40
CA MET A 18 -6.12 15.35 -1.37
C MET A 18 -4.60 15.35 -1.49
N LEU A 19 -4.05 16.32 -2.22
CA LEU A 19 -2.60 16.54 -2.26
C LEU A 19 -2.27 17.63 -1.24
N GLY A 20 -1.74 17.22 -0.09
CA GLY A 20 -1.28 18.10 0.99
C GLY A 20 0.19 18.50 0.82
N GLU A 21 0.75 19.10 1.87
CA GLU A 21 2.15 19.58 1.87
C GLU A 21 3.16 18.42 1.86
N ASP A 22 2.81 17.30 2.50
CA ASP A 22 3.68 16.13 2.66
C ASP A 22 3.40 15.01 1.64
N GLY A 23 2.40 15.19 0.77
CA GLY A 23 2.06 14.25 -0.29
C GLY A 23 0.56 13.96 -0.39
N TRP A 24 0.24 12.76 -0.88
CA TRP A 24 -1.15 12.32 -1.01
C TRP A 24 -1.71 11.87 0.33
N GLU A 25 -2.85 12.44 0.68
CA GLU A 25 -3.63 12.13 1.87
C GLU A 25 -4.96 11.50 1.44
N PHE A 26 -5.40 10.51 2.22
CA PHE A 26 -6.62 9.74 1.95
C PHE A 26 -7.52 9.75 3.17
N GLU A 27 -8.78 10.11 2.98
CA GLU A 27 -9.77 10.05 4.05
C GLU A 27 -10.88 9.08 3.65
N SER A 28 -11.22 8.16 4.56
CA SER A 28 -12.31 7.21 4.36
C SER A 28 -13.01 6.90 5.66
N SER A 29 -14.33 6.69 5.58
CA SER A 29 -15.16 6.20 6.69
C SER A 29 -15.08 4.68 6.88
N VAL A 30 -14.40 3.98 5.96
CA VAL A 30 -14.17 2.54 6.02
C VAL A 30 -12.67 2.24 6.02
N ARG A 31 -12.32 1.03 6.44
CA ARG A 31 -10.95 0.52 6.51
C ARG A 31 -10.79 -0.67 5.58
N LEU A 32 -9.56 -0.90 5.14
CA LEU A 32 -9.22 -2.07 4.37
C LEU A 32 -9.29 -3.32 5.25
N SER A 33 -9.68 -4.45 4.65
CA SER A 33 -9.65 -5.75 5.32
C SER A 33 -8.25 -6.06 5.84
N LYS A 34 -8.15 -6.56 7.07
CA LYS A 34 -6.86 -6.90 7.71
C LYS A 34 -6.05 -7.91 6.91
N ASN A 35 -6.72 -8.79 6.17
CA ASN A 35 -6.08 -9.87 5.40
C ASN A 35 -5.35 -9.36 4.17
N ILE A 36 -5.72 -8.19 3.62
CA ILE A 36 -5.12 -7.69 2.38
C ILE A 36 -3.60 -7.49 2.54
N GLY A 37 -3.17 -7.03 3.70
CA GLY A 37 -1.75 -6.84 4.02
C GLY A 37 -0.99 -8.15 4.03
N ASP A 38 -1.51 -9.17 4.71
CA ASP A 38 -0.89 -10.49 4.82
C ASP A 38 -0.79 -11.19 3.46
N ASP A 39 -1.87 -11.12 2.66
CA ASP A 39 -1.91 -11.68 1.31
C ASP A 39 -0.86 -11.05 0.39
N LEU A 40 -0.65 -9.74 0.50
CA LEU A 40 0.35 -8.99 -0.25
C LEU A 40 1.78 -9.34 0.19
N ILE A 41 2.00 -9.48 1.50
CA ILE A 41 3.31 -9.88 2.06
C ILE A 41 3.71 -11.24 1.51
N GLU A 42 2.81 -12.22 1.54
CA GLU A 42 3.09 -13.58 1.03
C GLU A 42 3.33 -13.56 -0.48
N THR A 43 2.42 -12.93 -1.24
CA THR A 43 2.46 -12.92 -2.71
C THR A 43 3.73 -12.26 -3.24
N LEU A 44 4.10 -11.12 -2.66
CA LEU A 44 5.25 -10.33 -3.09
C LEU A 44 6.55 -10.75 -2.37
N ARG A 45 6.47 -11.80 -1.53
CA ARG A 45 7.59 -12.35 -0.76
C ARG A 45 8.33 -11.28 0.05
N LEU A 46 7.55 -10.41 0.70
CA LEU A 46 8.09 -9.29 1.46
C LEU A 46 8.58 -9.77 2.82
N THR A 47 9.68 -9.17 3.27
CA THR A 47 10.22 -9.37 4.61
C THR A 47 9.91 -8.16 5.47
N PHE A 48 9.47 -8.40 6.70
CA PHE A 48 9.27 -7.34 7.69
C PHE A 48 10.60 -6.62 7.97
N LEU A 49 10.53 -5.29 8.04
CA LEU A 49 11.69 -4.45 8.35
C LEU A 49 11.56 -3.84 9.74
N GLU A 50 10.50 -3.08 9.97
CA GLU A 50 10.30 -2.30 11.19
C GLU A 50 8.83 -1.94 11.37
N GLU A 51 8.47 -1.59 12.61
CA GLU A 51 7.17 -1.02 12.97
C GLU A 51 7.41 0.23 13.83
N TYR A 52 6.76 1.33 13.48
CA TYR A 52 6.72 2.53 14.32
C TYR A 52 5.47 3.35 14.04
N SER A 53 4.91 3.95 15.10
CA SER A 53 3.79 4.91 14.99
C SER A 53 2.62 4.43 14.12
N GLY A 54 2.18 3.18 14.27
CA GLY A 54 1.08 2.63 13.48
C GLY A 54 1.44 2.31 12.03
N ILE A 55 2.72 2.28 11.67
CA ILE A 55 3.20 1.92 10.34
C ILE A 55 4.05 0.65 10.44
N ARG A 56 3.68 -0.38 9.68
CA ARG A 56 4.52 -1.56 9.46
C ARG A 56 5.17 -1.51 8.10
N LYS A 57 6.49 -1.64 8.06
CA LYS A 57 7.26 -1.62 6.83
C LYS A 57 7.77 -2.99 6.45
N TYR A 58 7.73 -3.26 5.15
CA TYR A 58 8.21 -4.47 4.54
C TYR A 58 9.01 -4.14 3.29
N ALA A 59 9.93 -5.01 2.92
CA ALA A 59 10.64 -4.91 1.64
C ALA A 59 10.86 -6.27 1.00
N GLY A 60 10.90 -6.26 -0.33
CA GLY A 60 11.26 -7.38 -1.18
C GLY A 60 12.12 -6.90 -2.34
N GLU A 61 12.22 -7.73 -3.38
CA GLU A 61 13.06 -7.43 -4.54
C GLU A 61 12.53 -6.22 -5.33
N GLY A 62 13.09 -5.03 -5.02
CA GLY A 62 12.70 -3.79 -5.70
C GLY A 62 11.34 -3.22 -5.27
N ILE A 63 10.75 -3.76 -4.20
CA ILE A 63 9.47 -3.34 -3.63
C ILE A 63 9.68 -2.92 -2.18
N GLY A 64 9.29 -1.68 -1.85
CA GLY A 64 9.03 -1.26 -0.47
C GLY A 64 7.52 -1.20 -0.27
N MET A 65 7.03 -1.70 0.87
CA MET A 65 5.62 -1.63 1.24
C MET A 65 5.49 -1.08 2.66
N SER A 66 4.53 -0.20 2.87
CA SER A 66 4.14 0.29 4.20
C SER A 66 2.65 0.08 4.39
N ILE A 67 2.27 -0.62 5.45
CA ILE A 67 0.88 -0.75 5.89
C ILE A 67 0.68 0.28 6.99
N VAL A 68 -0.28 1.19 6.77
CA VAL A 68 -0.63 2.23 7.73
C VAL A 68 -1.90 1.80 8.46
N PHE A 69 -1.82 1.81 9.77
CA PHE A 69 -2.91 1.46 10.67
C PHE A 69 -3.45 2.71 11.37
N ASP A 70 -4.75 2.73 11.59
CA ASP A 70 -5.37 3.73 12.43
C ASP A 70 -5.22 3.41 13.93
N ASP A 71 -5.80 4.27 14.78
CA ASP A 71 -5.78 4.11 16.24
C ASP A 71 -6.47 2.82 16.72
N ASN A 72 -7.35 2.22 15.92
CA ASN A 72 -8.04 0.96 16.20
C ASN A 72 -7.29 -0.27 15.67
N GLN A 73 -6.06 -0.10 15.15
CA GLN A 73 -5.28 -1.16 14.52
C GLN A 73 -5.98 -1.76 13.28
N GLU A 74 -6.74 -0.95 12.56
CA GLU A 74 -7.34 -1.29 11.29
C GLU A 74 -6.54 -0.70 10.14
N VAL A 75 -6.52 -1.39 8.99
CA VAL A 75 -5.68 -0.96 7.86
C VAL A 75 -6.32 0.26 7.20
N GLU A 76 -5.66 1.40 7.31
CA GLU A 76 -6.11 2.66 6.71
C GLU A 76 -5.75 2.72 5.22
N MET A 77 -4.49 2.44 4.91
CA MET A 77 -4.00 2.39 3.54
C MET A 77 -2.73 1.54 3.45
N ILE A 78 -2.39 1.15 2.22
CA ILE A 78 -1.11 0.50 1.92
C ILE A 78 -0.38 1.31 0.86
N TYR A 79 0.87 1.63 1.13
CA TYR A 79 1.76 2.37 0.24
C TYR A 79 2.85 1.48 -0.32
N PHE A 80 3.14 1.65 -1.62
CA PHE A 80 4.20 0.95 -2.33
C PHE A 80 5.22 1.90 -2.94
N GLN A 81 6.48 1.50 -2.82
CA GLN A 81 7.61 2.05 -3.57
C GLN A 81 8.14 0.97 -4.50
N LEU A 82 7.93 1.16 -5.80
CA LEU A 82 8.29 0.18 -6.82
C LEU A 82 9.45 0.71 -7.66
N SER A 83 10.59 0.03 -7.60
CA SER A 83 11.69 0.29 -8.54
C SER A 83 11.31 -0.12 -9.96
N ASP A 84 12.01 0.40 -10.98
CA ASP A 84 11.70 0.13 -12.39
C ASP A 84 11.63 -1.37 -12.74
N GLY A 85 12.41 -2.22 -12.07
CA GLY A 85 12.38 -3.68 -12.26
C GLY A 85 11.19 -4.39 -11.61
N ALA A 86 10.56 -3.77 -10.61
CA ALA A 86 9.43 -4.32 -9.86
C ALA A 86 8.06 -3.87 -10.40
N LEU A 87 8.04 -3.19 -11.54
CA LEU A 87 6.80 -2.74 -12.19
C LEU A 87 5.89 -3.90 -12.63
N ALA A 88 6.45 -5.08 -12.92
CA ALA A 88 5.65 -6.27 -13.23
C ALA A 88 4.77 -6.68 -12.04
N SER A 89 5.27 -6.50 -10.81
CA SER A 89 4.54 -6.81 -9.57
C SER A 89 3.33 -5.90 -9.34
N LEU A 90 3.26 -4.73 -9.98
CA LEU A 90 2.05 -3.89 -9.96
C LEU A 90 0.87 -4.62 -10.61
N SER A 91 1.11 -5.41 -11.66
CA SER A 91 0.06 -6.21 -12.28
C SER A 91 -0.41 -7.37 -11.39
N GLU A 92 0.51 -7.99 -10.64
CA GLU A 92 0.19 -9.02 -9.64
C GLU A 92 -0.63 -8.43 -8.48
N ILE A 93 -0.26 -7.23 -8.00
CA ILE A 93 -1.02 -6.46 -7.01
C ILE A 93 -2.44 -6.19 -7.54
N CYS A 94 -2.57 -5.68 -8.78
CA CYS A 94 -3.86 -5.44 -9.40
C CYS A 94 -4.71 -6.71 -9.53
N GLN A 95 -4.12 -7.84 -9.91
CA GLN A 95 -4.85 -9.12 -10.06
C GLN A 95 -5.33 -9.71 -8.73
N ARG A 96 -4.62 -9.44 -7.62
CA ARG A 96 -5.04 -9.87 -6.28
C ARG A 96 -6.09 -8.97 -5.67
N ILE A 97 -6.04 -7.68 -5.99
CA ILE A 97 -7.00 -6.68 -5.53
C ILE A 97 -8.25 -6.67 -6.41
N ASP A 98 -8.17 -7.28 -7.60
CA ASP A 98 -9.33 -7.47 -8.47
C ASP A 98 -10.40 -8.28 -7.71
N VAL A 99 -11.43 -7.53 -7.30
CA VAL A 99 -12.68 -7.96 -6.67
C VAL A 99 -12.66 -8.19 -5.14
N SER A 100 -12.26 -7.18 -4.37
CA SER A 100 -13.10 -6.82 -3.22
C SER A 100 -13.74 -5.45 -3.47
N SER A 101 -15.05 -5.33 -3.24
CA SER A 101 -15.79 -4.07 -3.39
C SER A 101 -15.38 -2.99 -2.39
N GLU A 102 -14.24 -3.16 -1.71
CA GLU A 102 -13.83 -2.37 -0.55
C GLU A 102 -12.54 -1.57 -0.79
N ALA A 103 -11.79 -1.83 -1.87
CA ALA A 103 -10.48 -1.24 -2.13
C ALA A 103 -10.30 -0.73 -3.56
N GLU A 104 -9.43 0.26 -3.73
CA GLU A 104 -9.04 0.82 -5.02
C GLU A 104 -7.54 1.08 -5.07
N ILE A 105 -6.95 0.96 -6.27
CA ILE A 105 -5.53 1.26 -6.49
C ILE A 105 -5.42 2.68 -7.05
N PHE A 106 -4.54 3.47 -6.44
CA PHE A 106 -4.21 4.82 -6.89
C PHE A 106 -2.71 4.91 -7.23
N VAL A 107 -2.42 5.42 -8.42
CA VAL A 107 -1.06 5.69 -8.90
C VAL A 107 -1.00 7.16 -9.32
N PRO A 108 -0.27 8.03 -8.60
CA PRO A 108 -0.16 9.45 -8.91
C PRO A 108 0.78 9.77 -10.08
#